data_AF-A0AAU8LQN1-F1
#
_entry.id   AF-A0AAU8LQN1-F1
#
_cell.length_a   1.000
_cell.length_b   1.000
_cell.length_c   1.000
_cell.angle_alpha   90.00
_cell.angle_beta   90.00
_cell.angle_gamma   90.00
#
_symmetry.space_group_name_H-M   'P 1'
#
loop_
_entity.id
_entity.type
_entity.pdbx_description
1 polymer ?
#
loop_
_entity_poly.entity_id
_entity_poly.type
_entity_poly.pdbx_seq_one_letter_code
_entity_poly.pdbx_strand_id
1 'polypeptide(L)'
;MPEKTVTEQIAEILNVEFPSPPDPSQVKALHRALPGYQNVVDDAIRFAEKHGTLLNLDGIRSSLEQSKTNVNHLEPVEHLLERLYQSIYYQRLQGTDGCMGGLYDITRRIRDFSEAYPEIAEEGKPLLDFMKAFKPGRKKE
;
A
#
# COMPACT_ATOMS: atom_id res chain seq x y z
N MET A 1 -3.17 -29.76 -13.08
CA MET A 1 -3.86 -28.76 -12.24
C MET A 1 -3.54 -27.40 -12.82
N PRO A 2 -4.49 -26.46 -12.95
CA PRO A 2 -4.16 -25.11 -13.43
C PRO A 2 -3.12 -24.47 -12.50
N GLU A 3 -2.19 -23.71 -13.07
CA GLU A 3 -1.21 -22.96 -12.29
C GLU A 3 -1.93 -21.89 -11.44
N LYS A 4 -1.55 -21.80 -10.16
CA LYS A 4 -2.05 -20.75 -9.26
C LYS A 4 -1.63 -19.39 -9.79
N THR A 5 -2.54 -18.43 -9.76
CA THR A 5 -2.25 -17.02 -10.04
C THR A 5 -1.23 -16.47 -9.04
N VAL A 6 -0.52 -15.39 -9.42
CA VAL A 6 0.42 -14.70 -8.49
C VAL A 6 -0.27 -14.28 -7.20
N THR A 7 -1.53 -13.84 -7.29
CA THR A 7 -2.35 -13.45 -6.13
C THR A 7 -2.57 -14.62 -5.18
N GLU A 8 -2.93 -15.81 -5.71
CA GLU A 8 -3.13 -17.02 -4.90
C GLU A 8 -1.81 -17.50 -4.25
N GLN A 9 -0.68 -17.36 -4.94
CA GLN A 9 0.63 -17.69 -4.38
C GLN A 9 1.00 -16.77 -3.22
N ILE A 10 0.76 -15.46 -3.37
CA ILE A 10 1.00 -14.47 -2.29
C ILE A 10 0.06 -14.72 -1.12
N ALA A 11 -1.21 -15.03 -1.38
CA ALA A 11 -2.20 -15.37 -0.35
C ALA A 11 -1.73 -16.55 0.51
N GLU A 12 -1.22 -17.59 -0.13
CA GLU A 12 -0.68 -18.79 0.52
C GLU A 12 0.57 -18.47 1.36
N ILE A 13 1.49 -17.66 0.84
CA ILE A 13 2.69 -17.23 1.58
C ILE A 13 2.32 -16.44 2.85
N LEU A 14 1.32 -15.56 2.74
CA LEU A 14 0.88 -14.72 3.85
C LEU A 14 -0.13 -15.41 4.77
N ASN A 15 -0.57 -16.63 4.42
CA ASN A 15 -1.64 -17.35 5.09
C ASN A 15 -2.89 -16.48 5.27
N VAL A 16 -3.35 -15.89 4.17
CA VAL A 16 -4.56 -15.05 4.11
C VAL A 16 -5.53 -15.56 3.06
N GLU A 17 -6.82 -15.32 3.30
CA GLU A 17 -7.87 -15.59 2.34
C GLU A 17 -8.13 -14.34 1.47
N PHE A 18 -8.69 -14.54 0.28
CA PHE A 18 -9.19 -13.47 -0.59
C PHE A 18 -10.73 -13.49 -0.63
N PRO A 19 -11.42 -13.04 0.45
CA PRO A 19 -12.87 -12.98 0.45
C PRO A 19 -13.38 -11.85 -0.46
N SER A 20 -14.64 -11.97 -0.90
CA SER A 20 -15.33 -10.85 -1.53
C SER A 20 -15.39 -9.65 -0.56
N PRO A 21 -15.23 -8.41 -1.06
CA PRO A 21 -15.32 -7.24 -0.20
C PRO A 21 -16.71 -7.14 0.44
N PRO A 22 -16.81 -6.76 1.72
CA PRO A 22 -18.07 -6.52 2.39
C PRO A 22 -18.82 -5.34 1.75
N ASP A 23 -20.13 -5.27 1.97
CA ASP A 23 -20.95 -4.18 1.46
C ASP A 23 -20.48 -2.81 2.04
N PRO A 24 -20.46 -1.72 1.26
CA PRO A 24 -20.01 -0.41 1.74
C PRO A 24 -20.75 0.09 2.99
N SER A 25 -22.03 -0.26 3.16
CA SER A 25 -22.79 0.09 4.36
C SER A 25 -22.30 -0.65 5.60
N GLN A 26 -21.87 -1.91 5.45
CA GLN A 26 -21.27 -2.71 6.52
C GLN A 26 -19.92 -2.14 6.92
N VAL A 27 -19.06 -1.79 5.95
CA VAL A 27 -17.77 -1.14 6.21
C VAL A 27 -17.97 0.15 7.01
N LYS A 28 -18.93 0.99 6.60
CA LYS A 28 -19.24 2.24 7.29
C LYS A 28 -19.74 2.01 8.72
N ALA A 29 -20.53 0.96 8.95
CA ALA A 29 -21.00 0.60 10.29
C ALA A 29 -19.85 0.15 11.19
N LEU A 30 -18.95 -0.68 10.66
CA LEU A 30 -17.76 -1.16 11.39
C LEU A 30 -16.81 -0.01 11.73
N HIS A 31 -16.57 0.93 10.80
CA HIS A 31 -15.74 2.10 11.05
C HIS A 31 -16.30 3.02 12.15
N ARG A 32 -17.62 3.12 12.32
CA ARG A 32 -18.22 3.89 13.42
C ARG A 32 -17.94 3.28 14.79
N ALA A 33 -17.75 1.97 14.85
CA ALA A 33 -17.47 1.23 16.08
C ALA A 33 -15.97 1.17 16.41
N LEU A 34 -15.11 1.70 15.55
CA LEU A 34 -13.66 1.81 15.74
C LEU A 34 -13.27 3.26 16.07
N PRO A 35 -12.26 3.49 16.92
CA PRO A 35 -11.48 2.50 17.68
C PRO A 35 -12.21 2.07 18.96
N GLY A 36 -11.98 0.83 19.41
CA GLY A 36 -12.48 0.32 20.70
C GLY A 36 -13.12 -1.06 20.67
N TYR A 37 -13.42 -1.60 19.49
CA TYR A 37 -14.05 -2.92 19.35
C TYR A 37 -13.20 -4.05 19.98
N GLN A 38 -11.88 -4.01 19.84
CA GLN A 38 -10.98 -4.99 20.47
C GLN A 38 -11.15 -5.03 22.01
N ASN A 39 -11.23 -3.87 22.66
CA ASN A 39 -11.43 -3.80 24.11
C ASN A 39 -12.78 -4.38 24.53
N VAL A 40 -13.84 -4.08 23.76
CA VAL A 40 -15.19 -4.62 24.00
C VAL A 40 -15.21 -6.15 23.83
N VAL A 41 -14.53 -6.66 22.80
CA VAL A 41 -14.37 -8.10 22.57
C VAL A 41 -13.64 -8.77 23.73
N ASP A 42 -12.57 -8.16 24.23
CA ASP A 42 -11.78 -8.69 25.35
C ASP A 42 -12.56 -8.75 26.65
N ASP A 43 -13.32 -7.69 26.95
CA ASP A 43 -14.19 -7.65 28.11
C ASP A 43 -15.35 -8.64 27.98
N ALA A 44 -15.92 -8.81 26.78
CA ALA A 44 -16.96 -9.79 26.50
C ALA A 44 -16.45 -11.23 26.64
N ILE A 45 -15.23 -11.53 26.17
CA ILE A 45 -14.57 -12.82 26.38
C ILE A 45 -14.44 -13.05 27.89
N ARG A 46 -13.82 -12.11 28.64
CA ARG A 46 -13.65 -12.21 30.10
C ARG A 46 -14.97 -12.43 30.85
N PHE A 47 -16.02 -11.73 30.43
CA PHE A 47 -17.36 -11.90 30.98
C PHE A 47 -17.89 -13.32 30.73
N ALA A 48 -17.73 -13.83 29.50
CA ALA A 48 -18.13 -15.19 29.14
C ALA A 48 -17.27 -16.24 29.85
N GLU A 49 -16.00 -15.99 30.18
CA GLU A 49 -15.23 -16.91 31.03
C GLU A 49 -15.82 -17.04 32.43
N LYS A 50 -16.24 -15.92 33.01
CA LYS A 50 -16.76 -15.86 34.38
C LYS A 50 -18.19 -16.37 34.52
N HIS A 51 -19.03 -16.12 33.52
CA HIS A 51 -20.47 -16.37 33.58
C HIS A 51 -20.97 -17.37 32.52
N GLY A 52 -20.06 -17.95 31.72
CA GLY A 52 -20.40 -18.74 30.54
C GLY A 52 -21.21 -19.99 30.83
N THR A 53 -20.90 -20.71 31.90
CA THR A 53 -21.66 -21.91 32.29
C THR A 53 -23.08 -21.57 32.71
N LEU A 54 -23.28 -20.45 33.42
CA LEU A 54 -24.60 -20.00 33.86
C LEU A 54 -25.48 -19.55 32.69
N LEU A 55 -24.86 -18.90 31.70
CA LEU A 55 -25.55 -18.29 30.57
C LEU A 55 -25.46 -19.13 29.28
N ASN A 56 -24.86 -20.33 29.37
CA ASN A 56 -24.59 -21.22 28.23
C ASN A 56 -23.86 -20.53 27.06
N LEU A 57 -22.75 -19.84 27.35
CA LEU A 57 -21.99 -19.02 26.39
C LEU A 57 -20.75 -19.70 25.80
N ASP A 58 -20.44 -20.94 26.14
CA ASP A 58 -19.14 -21.56 25.78
C ASP A 58 -18.88 -21.59 24.27
N GLY A 59 -19.92 -21.88 23.47
CA GLY A 59 -19.83 -21.82 22.01
C GLY A 59 -19.64 -20.40 21.46
N ILE A 60 -20.32 -19.42 22.07
CA ILE A 60 -20.21 -18.00 21.70
C ILE A 60 -18.81 -17.48 22.03
N ARG A 61 -18.30 -17.81 23.23
CA ARG A 61 -16.95 -17.49 23.68
C ARG A 61 -15.91 -18.03 22.70
N SER A 62 -15.99 -19.31 22.36
CA SER A 62 -15.04 -19.97 21.45
C SER A 62 -15.03 -19.30 20.07
N SER A 63 -16.21 -18.97 19.54
CA SER A 63 -16.35 -18.24 18.27
C SER A 63 -15.72 -16.83 18.32
N LEU A 64 -15.89 -16.14 19.45
CA LEU A 64 -15.36 -14.80 19.66
C LEU A 64 -13.82 -14.82 19.81
N GLU A 65 -13.27 -15.79 20.54
CA GLU A 65 -11.82 -16.01 20.67
C GLU A 65 -11.18 -16.35 19.32
N GLN A 66 -11.83 -17.20 18.51
CA GLN A 66 -11.36 -17.50 17.16
C GLN A 66 -11.37 -16.26 16.26
N SER A 67 -12.45 -15.48 16.30
CA SER A 67 -12.57 -14.24 15.51
C SER A 67 -11.51 -13.22 15.91
N LYS A 68 -11.26 -13.06 17.22
CA LYS A 68 -10.17 -12.22 17.74
C LYS A 68 -8.80 -12.70 17.24
N THR A 69 -8.56 -14.00 17.27
CA THR A 69 -7.30 -14.61 16.78
C THR A 69 -7.10 -14.32 15.30
N ASN A 70 -8.16 -14.44 14.49
CA ASN A 70 -8.11 -14.13 13.07
C ASN A 70 -7.75 -12.65 12.82
N VAL A 71 -8.38 -11.72 13.53
CA VAL A 71 -8.07 -10.28 13.41
C VAL A 71 -6.61 -10.01 13.79
N ASN A 72 -6.15 -10.57 14.90
CA ASN A 72 -4.77 -10.38 15.38
C ASN A 72 -3.72 -10.98 14.44
N HIS A 73 -4.08 -12.02 13.68
CA HIS A 73 -3.21 -12.59 12.64
C HIS A 73 -3.15 -11.68 11.39
N LEU A 74 -4.27 -11.05 11.02
CA LEU A 74 -4.39 -10.23 9.81
C LEU A 74 -3.73 -8.85 9.95
N GLU A 75 -3.82 -8.20 11.11
CA GLU A 75 -3.33 -6.83 11.33
C GLU A 75 -1.83 -6.65 11.01
N PRO A 76 -0.91 -7.54 11.45
CA PRO A 76 0.50 -7.45 11.07
C PRO A 76 0.73 -7.64 9.56
N VAL A 77 -0.05 -8.51 8.91
CA VAL A 77 0.05 -8.76 7.47
C VAL A 77 -0.42 -7.54 6.68
N GLU A 78 -1.52 -6.90 7.10
CA GLU A 78 -2.01 -5.65 6.53
C GLU A 78 -0.93 -4.56 6.58
N HIS A 79 -0.32 -4.34 7.75
CA HIS A 79 0.75 -3.36 7.90
C HIS A 79 2.00 -3.70 7.07
N LEU A 80 2.36 -4.97 6.96
CA LEU A 80 3.46 -5.41 6.09
C LEU A 80 3.18 -5.05 4.62
N LEU A 81 1.98 -5.35 4.14
CA LEU A 81 1.57 -5.07 2.77
C LEU A 81 1.54 -3.57 2.48
N GLU A 82 1.06 -2.76 3.42
CA GLU A 82 1.09 -1.30 3.30
C GLU A 82 2.53 -0.78 3.18
N ARG A 83 3.44 -1.26 4.05
CA ARG A 83 4.86 -0.87 4.00
C ARG A 83 5.53 -1.30 2.69
N LEU A 84 5.20 -2.49 2.20
CA LEU A 84 5.72 -2.98 0.93
C LEU A 84 5.23 -2.12 -0.24
N TYR A 85 3.93 -1.80 -0.26
CA TYR A 85 3.35 -0.88 -1.23
C TYR A 85 4.05 0.48 -1.22
N GLN A 86 4.25 1.06 -0.04
CA GLN A 86 4.97 2.34 0.11
C GLN A 86 6.42 2.25 -0.38
N SER A 87 7.13 1.17 -0.06
CA SER A 87 8.50 0.95 -0.54
C SER A 87 8.56 0.90 -2.07
N ILE A 88 7.68 0.12 -2.70
CA ILE A 88 7.61 0.01 -4.17
C ILE A 88 7.28 1.37 -4.79
N TYR A 89 6.34 2.11 -4.19
CA TYR A 89 6.01 3.46 -4.61
C TYR A 89 7.24 4.39 -4.57
N TYR A 90 8.03 4.36 -3.50
CA TYR A 90 9.25 5.17 -3.39
C TYR A 90 10.34 4.75 -4.36
N GLN A 91 10.55 3.45 -4.58
CA GLN A 91 11.50 2.96 -5.60
C GLN A 91 11.12 3.46 -6.99
N ARG A 92 9.83 3.46 -7.32
CA ARG A 92 9.35 4.02 -8.60
C ARG A 92 9.63 5.52 -8.69
N LEU A 93 9.41 6.28 -7.61
CA LEU A 93 9.74 7.71 -7.59
C LEU A 93 11.23 7.97 -7.77
N GLN A 94 12.08 7.17 -7.13
CA GLN A 94 13.54 7.25 -7.31
C GLN A 94 13.96 6.94 -8.74
N GLY A 95 13.35 5.94 -9.37
CA GLY A 95 13.54 5.66 -10.79
C GLY A 95 13.16 6.83 -11.68
N THR A 96 12.00 7.46 -11.41
CA THR A 96 11.57 8.67 -12.12
C THR A 96 12.54 9.84 -11.92
N ASP A 97 13.05 10.04 -10.71
CA ASP A 97 14.05 11.08 -10.42
C ASP A 97 15.35 10.84 -11.21
N GLY A 98 15.82 9.59 -11.28
CA GLY A 98 16.95 9.20 -12.13
C GLY A 98 16.72 9.51 -13.60
N CYS A 99 15.54 9.18 -14.15
CA CYS A 99 15.16 9.54 -15.51
C CYS A 99 15.18 11.06 -15.72
N MET A 100 14.61 11.83 -14.79
CA MET A 100 14.63 13.30 -14.86
C MET A 100 16.06 13.85 -14.85
N GLY A 101 16.95 13.29 -14.02
CA GLY A 101 18.38 13.61 -14.04
C GLY A 101 19.00 13.44 -15.43
N GLY A 102 18.74 12.30 -16.08
CA GLY A 102 19.20 12.04 -17.45
C GLY A 102 18.65 13.05 -18.46
N LEU A 103 17.36 13.42 -18.35
CA LEU A 103 16.75 14.44 -19.21
C LEU A 103 17.40 15.83 -19.02
N TYR A 104 17.79 16.20 -17.79
CA TYR A 104 18.56 17.42 -17.54
C TYR A 104 19.93 17.38 -18.21
N ASP A 105 20.64 16.26 -18.09
CA ASP A 105 21.98 16.12 -18.65
C ASP A 105 21.96 16.20 -20.18
N ILE A 106 20.97 15.55 -20.83
CA ILE A 106 20.76 15.66 -22.28
C ILE A 106 20.44 17.11 -22.67
N THR A 107 19.50 17.75 -21.97
CA THR A 107 19.12 19.16 -22.22
C THR A 107 20.32 20.10 -22.09
N ARG A 108 21.17 19.87 -21.10
CA ARG A 108 22.41 20.62 -20.90
C ARG A 108 23.36 20.43 -22.08
N ARG A 109 23.61 19.17 -22.48
CA ARG A 109 24.48 18.86 -23.63
C ARG A 109 23.96 19.47 -24.93
N ILE A 110 22.66 19.43 -25.18
CA ILE A 110 22.06 20.08 -26.37
C ILE A 110 22.45 21.57 -26.39
N ARG A 111 22.33 22.27 -25.26
CA ARG A 111 22.70 23.69 -25.16
C ARG A 111 24.19 23.90 -25.39
N ASP A 112 25.04 23.08 -24.76
CA ASP A 112 26.49 23.18 -24.86
C ASP A 112 27.00 23.00 -26.31
N PHE A 113 26.30 22.24 -27.15
CA PHE A 113 26.70 21.96 -28.54
C PHE A 113 25.90 22.72 -29.61
N SER A 114 24.80 23.36 -29.24
CA SER A 114 23.87 24.02 -30.18
C SER A 114 24.49 25.14 -31.02
N GLU A 115 25.56 25.78 -30.56
CA GLU A 115 26.27 26.81 -31.33
C GLU A 115 27.09 26.21 -32.47
N ALA A 116 27.70 25.04 -32.24
CA ALA A 116 28.52 24.35 -33.24
C ALA A 116 27.68 23.47 -34.19
N TYR A 117 26.56 22.95 -33.71
CA TYR A 117 25.65 22.05 -34.43
C TYR A 117 24.19 22.46 -34.20
N PRO A 118 23.67 23.44 -34.96
CA PRO A 118 22.32 23.97 -34.78
C PRO A 118 21.20 22.93 -34.88
N GLU A 119 21.38 21.91 -35.72
CA GLU A 119 20.45 20.81 -35.94
C GLU A 119 20.13 20.03 -34.64
N ILE A 120 21.09 19.93 -33.71
CA ILE A 120 20.90 19.28 -32.41
C ILE A 120 19.88 20.04 -31.55
N ALA A 121 19.85 21.37 -31.66
CA ALA A 121 18.87 22.20 -30.95
C ALA A 121 17.48 22.10 -31.57
N GLU A 122 17.40 21.98 -32.90
CA GLU A 122 16.13 21.81 -33.61
C GLU A 122 15.49 20.46 -33.28
N GLU A 123 16.25 19.37 -33.38
CA GLU A 123 15.79 18.01 -33.04
C GLU A 123 15.48 17.87 -31.55
N GLY A 124 16.30 18.49 -30.69
CA GLY A 124 16.15 18.47 -29.24
C GLY A 124 15.03 19.37 -28.69
N LYS A 125 14.38 20.18 -29.54
CA LYS A 125 13.40 21.19 -29.12
C LYS A 125 12.26 20.66 -28.23
N PRO A 126 11.62 19.50 -28.52
CA PRO A 126 10.55 18.98 -27.66
C PRO A 126 11.01 18.74 -26.22
N LEU A 127 12.25 18.25 -26.04
CA LEU A 127 12.84 18.04 -24.73
C LEU A 127 13.16 19.37 -24.05
N LEU A 128 13.76 20.32 -24.77
CA LEU A 128 14.03 21.67 -24.24
C LEU A 128 12.76 22.36 -23.74
N ASP A 129 11.67 22.26 -24.50
CA ASP A 129 10.36 22.84 -24.16
C ASP A 129 9.74 22.15 -22.93
N PHE A 130 9.78 20.81 -22.89
CA PHE A 130 9.34 20.05 -21.73
C PHE A 130 10.09 20.46 -20.45
N MET A 131 11.42 20.54 -20.51
CA MET A 131 12.25 20.89 -19.35
C MET A 131 12.05 22.35 -18.89
N LYS A 132 11.69 23.25 -19.81
CA LYS A 132 11.32 24.63 -19.48
C LYS A 132 10.00 24.69 -18.70
N ALA A 133 9.03 23.85 -19.07
CA ALA A 133 7.73 23.78 -18.40
C ALA A 133 7.79 23.09 -17.02
N PHE A 134 8.60 22.03 -16.90
CA PHE A 134 8.61 21.16 -15.71
C PHE A 134 9.16 21.79 -14.43
N LYS A 135 9.95 22.88 -14.50
CA LYS A 135 10.56 23.62 -13.36
C LYS A 135 10.79 22.76 -12.10
N PRO A 136 11.92 22.01 -12.03
CA PRO A 136 12.18 21.15 -10.88
C PRO A 136 12.29 21.98 -9.60
N GLY A 137 11.95 21.37 -8.46
CA GLY A 137 12.34 21.92 -7.16
C GLY A 137 13.86 22.14 -7.11
N ARG A 138 14.33 23.16 -6.38
CA ARG A 138 15.77 23.42 -6.25
C ARG A 138 16.49 22.15 -5.80
N LYS A 139 17.51 21.73 -6.56
CA LYS A 139 18.47 20.70 -6.12
C LYS A 139 18.98 21.12 -4.74
N LYS A 140 18.82 20.28 -3.72
CA LYS A 140 19.56 20.48 -2.48
C LYS A 140 21.02 20.18 -2.78
N GLU A 141 21.87 21.19 -2.57
CA GLU A 141 23.33 21.08 -2.61
C GLU A 141 23.85 20.17 -1.51
#